data_AF-A0A9D1C7X7-F1
#
_entry.id   AF-A0A9D1C7X7-F1
#
_cell.length_a   1.000
_cell.length_b   1.000
_cell.length_c   1.000
_cell.angle_alpha   90.00
_cell.angle_beta   90.00
_cell.angle_gamma   90.00
#
_symmetry.space_group_name_H-M   'P 1'
#
loop_
_entity.id
_entity.type
_entity.pdbx_description
1 polymer ?
#
loop_
_entity_poly.entity_id
_entity_poly.type
_entity_poly.pdbx_seq_one_letter_code
_entity_poly.pdbx_strand_id
1 'polypeptide(L)'
;METQETQDSVVLKATVEQGENRYVVRIDDLDLEGVGETLEAAQDDLIQIMRAWIETHDGTDSLSKVMANAGYPGVDEETELQLEFVEAALSADGE
;
A
#
# COMPACT_ATOMS: atom_id res chain seq x y z
N MET A 1 13.84 -6.22 30.01
CA MET A 1 12.58 -5.57 29.62
C MET A 1 12.93 -4.67 28.47
N GLU A 2 12.92 -5.21 27.26
CA GLU A 2 13.00 -4.39 26.05
C GLU A 2 11.62 -3.76 25.89
N THR A 3 11.55 -2.45 26.11
CA THR A 3 10.41 -1.66 25.64
C THR A 3 10.50 -1.68 24.13
N GLN A 4 9.70 -2.54 23.48
CA GLN A 4 9.36 -2.30 22.09
C GLN A 4 8.74 -0.90 22.06
N GLU A 5 9.49 0.06 21.54
CA GLU A 5 8.96 1.34 21.09
C GLU A 5 7.85 0.96 20.10
N THR A 6 6.61 1.17 20.50
CA THR A 6 5.44 0.98 19.63
C THR A 6 5.49 2.07 18.57
N GLN A 7 6.36 1.91 17.57
CA GLN A 7 6.17 2.60 16.31
C GLN A 7 4.87 2.04 15.75
N ASP A 8 3.81 2.83 15.81
CA ASP A 8 2.59 2.54 15.07
C ASP A 8 2.97 2.59 13.60
N SER A 9 3.25 1.42 13.03
CA SER A 9 3.51 1.22 11.62
C SER A 9 2.41 0.34 11.05
N VAL A 10 1.80 0.84 9.97
CA VAL A 10 0.71 0.14 9.30
C VAL A 10 1.22 -0.44 8.00
N VAL A 11 1.13 -1.77 7.91
CA VAL A 11 1.49 -2.50 6.71
C VAL A 11 0.27 -2.59 5.79
N LEU A 12 0.34 -1.87 4.68
CA LEU A 12 -0.64 -1.89 3.59
C LEU A 12 -0.25 -2.99 2.61
N LYS A 13 -1.11 -3.98 2.47
CA LYS A 13 -0.88 -5.11 1.56
C LYS A 13 -1.32 -4.75 0.16
N ALA A 14 -0.35 -4.52 -0.69
CA ALA A 14 -0.56 -4.27 -2.10
C ALA A 14 -0.45 -5.59 -2.86
N THR A 15 -1.53 -5.98 -3.54
CA THR A 15 -1.55 -7.19 -4.38
C THR A 15 -0.95 -6.87 -5.73
N VAL A 16 0.11 -7.57 -6.11
CA VAL A 16 0.71 -7.48 -7.44
C VAL A 16 0.13 -8.58 -8.31
N GLU A 17 -0.49 -8.18 -9.41
CA GLU A 17 -0.99 -9.05 -10.47
C GLU A 17 -0.17 -8.82 -11.75
N GLN A 18 0.45 -9.89 -12.26
CA GLN A 18 1.09 -9.87 -13.57
C GLN A 18 0.02 -10.10 -14.64
N GLY A 19 -0.24 -9.09 -15.46
CA GLY A 19 -1.04 -9.21 -16.68
C GLY A 19 -0.22 -9.63 -17.89
N GLU A 20 -0.88 -9.72 -19.06
CA GLU A 20 -0.25 -10.16 -20.32
C GLU A 20 0.93 -9.31 -20.79
N ASN A 21 0.95 -8.01 -20.48
CA ASN A 21 2.00 -7.09 -20.93
C ASN A 21 2.34 -5.99 -19.90
N ARG A 22 1.87 -6.13 -18.66
CA ARG A 22 2.06 -5.12 -17.61
C ARG A 22 1.80 -5.72 -16.24
N TYR A 23 2.40 -5.12 -15.22
CA TYR A 23 2.13 -5.39 -13.83
C TYR A 23 1.10 -4.39 -13.32
N VAL A 24 0.13 -4.89 -12.58
CA VAL A 24 -0.89 -4.10 -11.91
C VAL A 24 -0.74 -4.36 -10.42
N VAL A 25 -0.51 -3.32 -9.66
CA VAL A 25 -0.43 -3.40 -8.21
C VAL A 25 -1.62 -2.66 -7.63
N ARG A 26 -2.42 -3.31 -6.80
CA ARG A 26 -3.55 -2.65 -6.14
C ARG A 26 -3.63 -2.91 -4.65
N ILE A 27 -4.11 -1.92 -3.92
CA ILE A 27 -4.44 -2.00 -2.50
C ILE A 27 -5.96 -1.98 -2.40
N ASP A 28 -6.56 -3.15 -2.18
CA ASP A 28 -8.02 -3.32 -2.05
C ASP A 28 -8.58 -2.44 -0.92
N ASP A 29 -7.85 -2.37 0.20
CA ASP A 29 -8.17 -1.57 1.38
C ASP A 29 -8.37 -0.07 1.09
N LEU A 30 -7.62 0.48 0.13
CA LEU A 30 -7.58 1.92 -0.14
C LEU A 30 -8.10 2.30 -1.53
N ASP A 31 -8.55 1.33 -2.33
CA ASP A 31 -8.94 1.52 -3.73
C ASP A 31 -7.83 2.22 -4.55
N LEU A 32 -6.55 1.91 -4.24
CA LEU A 32 -5.40 2.46 -4.95
C LEU A 32 -4.85 1.41 -5.91
N GLU A 33 -4.60 1.80 -7.17
CA GLU A 33 -4.04 0.93 -8.20
C GLU A 33 -2.92 1.66 -8.94
N GLY A 34 -1.74 1.04 -8.98
CA GLY A 34 -0.59 1.44 -9.79
C GLY A 34 -0.36 0.46 -10.92
N VAL A 35 0.03 0.98 -12.09
CA VAL A 35 0.20 0.15 -13.30
C VAL A 35 1.54 0.46 -13.95
N GLY A 36 2.29 -0.57 -14.31
CA GLY A 36 3.60 -0.42 -14.93
C GLY A 36 3.95 -1.53 -15.90
N GLU A 37 4.82 -1.22 -16.85
CA GLU A 37 5.34 -2.22 -17.80
C GLU A 37 6.19 -3.29 -17.10
N THR A 38 6.77 -2.95 -15.95
CA THR A 38 7.52 -3.83 -15.06
C THR A 38 6.97 -3.76 -13.64
N LEU A 39 7.33 -4.74 -12.81
CA LEU A 39 6.99 -4.74 -11.39
C LEU A 39 7.45 -3.44 -10.72
N GLU A 40 8.71 -3.06 -10.93
CA GLU A 40 9.29 -1.82 -10.40
C GLU A 40 8.51 -0.57 -10.85
N ALA A 41 8.12 -0.51 -12.12
CA ALA A 41 7.33 0.62 -12.63
C ALA A 41 5.94 0.68 -11.98
N ALA A 42 5.30 -0.47 -11.76
CA ALA A 42 3.99 -0.52 -11.13
C ALA A 42 4.05 -0.22 -9.62
N GLN A 43 5.14 -0.61 -8.96
CA GLN A 43 5.44 -0.23 -7.57
C GLN A 43 5.70 1.27 -7.44
N ASP A 44 6.54 1.85 -8.31
CA ASP A 44 6.84 3.29 -8.30
C ASP A 44 5.57 4.12 -8.56
N ASP A 45 4.75 3.69 -9.52
CA ASP A 45 3.47 4.31 -9.82
C ASP A 45 2.54 4.28 -8.60
N LEU A 46 2.41 3.13 -7.93
CA LEU A 46 1.62 3.02 -6.69
C LEU A 46 2.16 3.92 -5.57
N ILE A 47 3.48 4.00 -5.40
CA ILE A 47 4.11 4.87 -4.39
C ILE A 47 3.81 6.34 -4.68
N GLN A 48 3.86 6.75 -5.95
CA GLN A 48 3.53 8.12 -6.35
C GLN A 48 2.04 8.42 -6.13
N ILE A 49 1.15 7.50 -6.51
CA ILE A 49 -0.29 7.61 -6.26
C ILE A 49 -0.55 7.68 -4.76
N MET A 50 0.09 6.84 -3.96
CA MET A 50 -0.05 6.86 -2.49
C MET A 50 0.41 8.19 -1.91
N ARG A 51 1.53 8.75 -2.34
CA ARG A 51 1.99 10.08 -1.89
C ARG A 51 0.97 11.17 -2.21
N ALA A 52 0.50 11.22 -3.46
CA ALA A 52 -0.51 12.18 -3.88
C ALA A 52 -1.83 12.01 -3.13
N TRP A 53 -2.20 10.75 -2.84
CA TRP A 53 -3.38 10.41 -2.06
C TRP A 53 -3.23 10.87 -0.60
N ILE A 54 -2.09 10.62 0.04
CA ILE A 54 -1.79 11.12 1.39
C ILE A 54 -1.84 12.64 1.39
N GLU A 55 -1.17 13.35 0.48
CA GLU A 55 -1.22 14.82 0.41
C GLU A 55 -2.64 15.37 0.24
N THR A 56 -3.47 14.68 -0.55
CA THR A 56 -4.88 15.07 -0.76
C THR A 56 -5.71 14.88 0.52
N HIS A 57 -5.48 13.79 1.24
CA HIS A 57 -6.24 13.43 2.44
C HIS A 57 -5.72 14.12 3.71
N ASP A 58 -4.42 14.39 3.80
CA ASP A 58 -3.74 15.16 4.84
C ASP A 58 -4.22 16.61 4.84
N GLY A 59 -4.25 17.25 3.66
CA GLY A 59 -4.78 18.61 3.50
C GLY A 59 -6.27 18.76 3.84
N THR A 60 -7.00 17.66 4.06
CA THR A 60 -8.42 17.63 4.42
C THR A 60 -8.70 16.98 5.77
N ASP A 61 -7.66 16.69 6.58
CA ASP A 61 -7.78 16.01 7.89
C ASP A 61 -8.55 14.67 7.82
N SER A 62 -8.59 14.06 6.62
CA SER A 62 -9.44 12.90 6.33
C SER A 62 -8.65 11.60 6.22
N LEU A 63 -7.32 11.67 6.32
CA LEU A 63 -6.42 10.51 6.25
C LEU A 63 -6.75 9.45 7.30
N SER A 64 -6.83 9.86 8.57
CA SER A 64 -7.17 8.99 9.71
C SER A 64 -8.53 8.30 9.52
N LYS A 65 -9.50 9.01 8.95
CA LYS A 65 -10.84 8.49 8.67
C LYS A 65 -10.86 7.45 7.56
N VAL A 66 -10.13 7.67 6.48
CA VAL A 66 -10.09 6.70 5.37
C VAL A 66 -9.30 5.46 5.77
N MET A 67 -8.20 5.62 6.51
CA MET A 67 -7.44 4.50 7.06
C MET A 67 -8.26 3.67 8.06
N ALA A 68 -9.01 4.33 8.95
CA ALA A 68 -9.93 3.63 9.85
C ALA A 68 -11.05 2.89 9.10
N ASN A 69 -11.53 3.43 7.96
CA ASN A 69 -12.53 2.78 7.12
C ASN A 69 -11.98 1.57 6.37
N ALA A 70 -10.72 1.63 5.93
CA ALA A 70 -10.04 0.52 5.27
C ALA A 70 -9.88 -0.68 6.22
N GLY A 71 -9.58 -0.41 7.48
CA GLY A 71 -9.40 -1.46 8.50
C GLY A 71 -8.26 -1.19 9.46
N TYR A 72 -7.68 0.02 9.39
CA TYR A 72 -6.54 0.46 10.17
C TYR A 72 -6.96 1.58 11.14
N PRO A 73 -7.68 1.26 12.23
CA PRO A 73 -8.02 2.24 13.24
C PRO A 73 -6.75 2.64 14.02
N GLY A 74 -6.50 3.94 14.14
CA GLY A 74 -5.31 4.47 14.85
C GLY A 74 -4.17 4.93 13.95
N VAL A 75 -4.40 5.09 12.64
CA VAL A 75 -3.45 5.79 11.76
C VAL A 75 -3.61 7.30 11.94
N ASP A 76 -2.54 7.93 12.38
CA ASP A 76 -2.39 9.37 12.54
C ASP A 76 -1.25 9.88 11.63
N GLU A 77 -1.02 11.20 11.60
CA GLU A 77 0.02 11.84 10.78
C GLU A 77 1.45 11.35 11.09
N GLU A 78 1.66 10.85 12.32
CA GLU A 78 2.94 10.32 12.80
C GLU A 78 3.12 8.81 12.51
N THR A 79 2.07 8.13 12.03
CA THR A 79 2.08 6.69 11.74
C THR A 79 2.89 6.41 10.47
N GLU A 80 3.82 5.45 10.55
CA GLU A 80 4.60 5.06 9.37
C GLU A 80 3.79 4.07 8.50
N LEU A 81 3.48 4.47 7.27
CA LEU A 81 2.82 3.59 6.29
C LEU A 81 3.87 2.77 5.54
N GLN A 82 3.85 1.46 5.73
CA GLN A 82 4.71 0.52 5.01
C GLN A 82 3.91 -0.20 3.92
N LEU A 83 4.39 -0.13 2.69
CA LEU A 83 3.82 -0.86 1.56
C LEU A 83 4.47 -2.25 1.47
N GLU A 84 3.67 -3.30 1.67
CA GLU A 84 4.09 -4.66 1.42
C GLU A 84 3.48 -5.15 0.12
N PHE A 85 4.32 -5.34 -0.89
CA PHE A 85 3.92 -5.86 -2.19
C PHE A 85 3.87 -7.39 -2.13
N VAL A 86 2.66 -7.93 -2.09
CA VAL A 86 2.39 -9.36 -2.11
C VAL A 86 2.14 -9.76 -3.55
N GLU A 87 3.07 -10.49 -4.16
CA GLU A 87 2.81 -11.15 -5.42
C GLU A 87 1.62 -12.09 -5.22
N ALA A 88 0.51 -11.84 -5.93
CA ALA A 88 -0.60 -12.77 -6.00
C ALA A 88 -0.01 -14.02 -6.62
N ALA A 89 0.31 -15.02 -5.78
CA ALA A 89 1.09 -16.18 -6.14
C ALA A 89 0.69 -16.72 -7.53
N LEU A 90 1.45 -16.33 -8.56
CA LEU A 90 1.78 -17.24 -9.62
C LEU A 90 2.49 -18.34 -8.86
N SER A 91 1.73 -19.39 -8.58
CA SER A 91 2.24 -20.58 -7.93
C SER A 91 3.58 -20.86 -8.60
N ALA A 92 4.65 -20.82 -7.81
CA ALA A 92 5.89 -21.45 -8.17
C ALA A 92 5.62 -22.96 -8.23
N ASP A 93 4.85 -23.36 -9.25
CA ASP A 93 4.88 -24.68 -9.85
C ASP A 93 6.17 -24.61 -10.69
N GLY A 94 7.35 -24.97 -10.19
CA GLY A 94 7.60 -26.07 -9.27
C GLY A 94 7.73 -27.38 -10.04
N GLU A 95 8.49 -27.41 -11.15
CA GLU A 95 9.51 -28.45 -11.48
C GLU A 95 10.33 -28.09 -12.73
#